data_AF-A0A388JKK5-F1
#
_entry.id   AF-A0A388JKK5-F1
#
_cell.length_a   1.000
_cell.length_b   1.000
_cell.length_c   1.000
_cell.angle_alpha   90.00
_cell.angle_beta   90.00
_cell.angle_gamma   90.00
#
_symmetry.space_group_name_H-M   'P 1'
#
loop_
_entity.id
_entity.type
_entity.pdbx_description
1 polymer ?
#
loop_
_entity_poly.entity_id
_entity_poly.type
_entity_poly.pdbx_seq_one_letter_code
_entity_poly.pdbx_strand_id
1 'polypeptide(L)'
;MVTVFGMSEIGPWALMDPSASGGDMIMRMMARNSMSEKLAEDIDKAVKAIADNAYEIALRHIRNNREAIDQIVEVLLEKETMTGDEFRAILAEFTEIPKENQMPQATVSI
;
A
#
# COMPACT_ATOMS: atom_id res chain seq x y z
N MET A 1 -2.00 -4.12 9.53
CA MET A 1 -0.56 -4.48 9.42
C MET A 1 0.10 -4.51 10.79
N VAL A 2 0.09 -3.40 11.52
CA VAL A 2 0.74 -3.27 12.84
C VAL A 2 0.09 -4.14 13.93
N THR A 3 -1.23 -4.07 14.14
CA THR A 3 -1.90 -4.69 15.30
C THR A 3 -2.41 -6.11 15.07
N VAL A 4 -2.81 -6.44 13.83
CA VAL A 4 -3.43 -7.74 13.49
C VAL A 4 -2.42 -8.72 12.89
N PHE A 5 -1.44 -8.23 12.13
CA PHE A 5 -0.49 -9.08 11.39
C PHE A 5 0.91 -9.09 12.00
N GLY A 6 1.18 -8.26 13.02
CA GLY A 6 2.51 -8.17 13.63
C GLY A 6 3.61 -7.67 12.68
N MET A 7 3.24 -6.94 11.62
CA MET A 7 4.18 -6.43 10.62
C MET A 7 4.70 -5.04 11.03
N SER A 8 5.35 -4.97 12.19
CA SER A 8 5.94 -3.73 12.70
C SER A 8 7.10 -4.00 13.67
N GLU A 9 7.91 -2.96 13.91
CA GLU A 9 9.03 -2.97 14.87
C GLU A 9 8.60 -3.25 16.33
N ILE A 10 7.30 -3.25 16.62
CA ILE A 10 6.73 -3.58 17.94
C ILE A 10 6.76 -5.11 18.19
N GLY A 11 7.14 -5.89 17.17
CA GLY A 11 7.31 -7.34 17.24
C GLY A 11 6.24 -8.13 16.49
N PRO A 12 6.45 -9.45 16.31
CA PRO A 12 5.59 -10.32 15.50
C PRO A 12 4.32 -10.74 16.25
N TRP A 13 3.70 -9.82 16.99
CA TRP A 13 2.59 -10.12 17.87
C TRP A 13 1.27 -9.67 17.23
N ALA A 14 0.28 -10.55 17.27
CA ALA A 14 -1.10 -10.16 17.03
C ALA A 14 -1.65 -9.56 18.33
N LEU A 15 -1.66 -8.23 18.43
CA LEU A 15 -2.13 -7.50 19.61
C LEU A 15 -3.65 -7.48 19.72
N MET A 16 -4.36 -7.80 18.64
CA MET A 16 -5.81 -7.98 18.63
C MET A 16 -6.17 -9.44 18.41
N ASP A 17 -6.98 -9.98 19.33
CA ASP A 17 -7.63 -11.27 19.15
C ASP A 17 -8.68 -11.15 18.02
N PRO A 18 -8.66 -12.02 17.00
CA PRO A 18 -9.68 -12.04 15.94
C PRO A 18 -11.11 -12.12 16.48
N SER A 19 -11.33 -12.73 17.65
CA SER A 19 -12.64 -12.82 18.32
C SER A 19 -13.15 -11.46 18.85
N ALA A 20 -12.28 -10.48 19.07
CA ALA A 20 -12.66 -9.10 19.44
C ALA A 20 -13.30 -8.32 18.27
N SER A 21 -13.26 -8.88 17.05
CA SER A 21 -13.99 -8.35 15.89
C SER A 21 -15.46 -8.80 15.84
N GLY A 22 -15.88 -9.73 16.70
CA GLY A 22 -17.28 -10.12 16.87
C GLY A 22 -18.15 -8.99 17.43
N GLY A 23 -19.46 -9.03 17.17
CA GLY A 23 -20.44 -7.99 17.56
C GLY A 23 -20.69 -7.84 19.06
N ASP A 24 -19.97 -8.57 19.92
CA ASP A 24 -20.12 -8.48 21.38
C ASP A 24 -19.28 -7.33 21.95
N MET A 25 -19.98 -6.28 22.38
CA MET A 25 -19.40 -5.05 22.92
C MET A 25 -18.57 -5.29 24.19
N ILE A 26 -18.92 -6.31 24.99
CA ILE A 26 -18.23 -6.61 26.25
C ILE A 26 -16.84 -7.20 25.99
N MET A 27 -16.71 -8.13 25.04
CA MET A 27 -15.41 -8.70 24.66
C MET A 27 -14.47 -7.64 24.07
N ARG A 28 -15.01 -6.69 23.29
CA ARG A 28 -14.23 -5.55 22.77
C ARG A 28 -13.74 -4.64 23.89
N MET A 29 -14.54 -4.42 24.93
CA MET A 29 -14.14 -3.58 26.07
C MET A 29 -13.04 -4.23 26.92
N MET A 30 -13.11 -5.54 27.16
CA MET A 30 -12.06 -6.27 27.90
C MET A 30 -10.72 -6.29 27.13
N ALA A 31 -10.76 -6.51 25.82
CA ALA A 31 -9.55 -6.51 24.98
C ALA A 31 -8.86 -5.14 24.89
N ARG A 32 -9.61 -4.02 25.03
CA ARG A 32 -9.01 -2.68 25.11
C ARG A 32 -8.36 -2.42 26.47
N ASN A 33 -8.89 -3.01 27.54
CA ASN A 33 -8.39 -2.82 28.90
C ASN A 33 -7.11 -3.64 29.19
N SER A 34 -6.78 -4.63 28.37
CA SER A 34 -5.53 -5.39 28.48
C SER A 34 -4.34 -4.70 27.78
N MET A 35 -4.58 -3.62 27.02
CA MET A 35 -3.54 -2.88 26.32
C MET A 35 -2.99 -1.74 27.19
N SER A 36 -1.67 -1.70 27.41
CA SER A 36 -1.03 -0.59 28.13
C SER A 36 -1.01 0.69 27.30
N GLU A 37 -1.06 1.85 27.95
CA GLU A 37 -0.95 3.17 27.27
C GLU A 37 0.35 3.30 26.46
N LYS A 38 1.46 2.81 27.00
CA LYS A 38 2.76 2.79 26.29
C LYS A 38 2.69 1.98 25.00
N LEU A 39 2.04 0.81 25.04
CA LEU A 39 1.85 -0.03 23.86
C LEU A 39 0.96 0.64 22.82
N ALA A 40 -0.08 1.37 23.26
CA ALA A 40 -0.92 2.16 22.37
C ALA A 40 -0.12 3.26 21.66
N GLU A 41 0.71 3.99 22.41
CA GLU A 41 1.60 5.02 21.86
C GLU A 41 2.60 4.43 20.83
N ASP A 42 3.16 3.26 21.13
CA ASP A 42 4.08 2.58 20.22
C ASP A 42 3.39 2.13 18.92
N ILE A 43 2.12 1.69 19.00
CA ILE A 43 1.29 1.38 17.82
C ILE A 43 1.09 2.63 16.96
N ASP A 44 0.69 3.75 17.56
CA ASP A 44 0.44 4.98 16.83
C ASP A 44 1.71 5.50 16.13
N LYS A 45 2.87 5.40 16.81
CA LYS A 45 4.18 5.72 16.21
C LYS A 45 4.50 4.83 15.01
N ALA A 46 4.28 3.52 15.11
CA ALA A 46 4.55 2.59 14.01
C ALA A 46 3.62 2.83 12.82
N VAL A 47 2.33 3.10 13.06
CA VAL A 47 1.37 3.43 12.00
C VAL A 47 1.80 4.71 11.28
N LYS A 48 2.16 5.75 12.04
CA LYS A 48 2.65 7.01 11.46
C LYS A 48 3.92 6.79 10.63
N ALA A 49 4.89 6.06 11.16
CA ALA A 49 6.15 5.79 10.45
C ALA A 49 5.92 5.06 9.12
N ILE A 50 5.00 4.09 9.08
CA ILE A 50 4.65 3.38 7.84
C ILE A 50 4.00 4.34 6.84
N ALA A 51 3.04 5.16 7.29
CA ALA A 51 2.36 6.13 6.42
C ALA A 51 3.34 7.17 5.85
N ASP A 52 4.21 7.73 6.68
CA ASP A 52 5.21 8.72 6.30
C ASP A 52 6.21 8.12 5.29
N ASN A 53 6.66 6.88 5.52
CA ASN A 53 7.57 6.18 4.61
C ASN A 53 6.90 5.90 3.25
N ALA A 54 5.67 5.36 3.26
CA ALA A 54 4.91 5.11 2.03
C ALA A 54 4.66 6.40 1.24
N TYR A 55 4.37 7.51 1.93
CA TYR A 55 4.22 8.82 1.31
C TYR A 55 5.50 9.28 0.63
N GLU A 56 6.64 9.23 1.32
CA GLU A 56 7.94 9.61 0.75
C GLU A 56 8.35 8.72 -0.43
N ILE A 57 8.05 7.43 -0.38
CA ILE A 57 8.26 6.50 -1.51
C ILE A 57 7.39 6.92 -2.70
N ALA A 58 6.09 7.11 -2.51
CA ALA A 58 5.17 7.51 -3.57
C ALA A 58 5.59 8.84 -4.21
N LEU A 59 5.92 9.82 -3.38
CA LEU A 59 6.34 11.14 -3.81
C LEU A 59 7.65 11.10 -4.59
N ARG A 60 8.59 10.24 -4.18
CA ARG A 60 9.82 9.97 -4.94
C ARG A 60 9.55 9.32 -6.29
N HIS A 61 8.66 8.32 -6.35
CA HIS A 61 8.28 7.70 -7.62
C HIS A 61 7.65 8.70 -8.58
N ILE A 62 6.76 9.57 -8.09
CA ILE A 62 6.13 10.62 -8.88
C ILE A 62 7.17 11.64 -9.38
N ARG A 63 8.08 12.08 -8.51
CA ARG A 63 9.11 13.05 -8.89
C ARG A 63 10.11 12.50 -9.90
N ASN A 64 10.56 11.26 -9.72
CA ASN A 64 11.53 10.63 -10.60
C ASN A 64 10.97 10.33 -12.00
N ASN A 65 9.66 10.17 -12.13
CA ASN A 65 8.98 9.88 -13.39
C ASN A 65 8.06 11.03 -13.81
N ARG A 66 8.46 12.28 -13.51
CA ARG A 66 7.60 13.45 -13.71
C ARG A 66 7.18 13.63 -15.17
N GLU A 67 8.13 13.48 -16.09
CA GLU A 67 7.87 13.58 -17.54
C GLU A 67 6.87 12.52 -18.02
N ALA A 68 7.02 11.28 -17.55
CA ALA A 68 6.10 10.20 -17.87
C ALA A 68 4.67 10.49 -17.35
N ILE A 69 4.57 11.03 -16.12
CA ILE A 69 3.28 11.41 -15.55
C ILE A 69 2.64 12.55 -16.34
N ASP A 70 3.40 13.58 -16.71
CA ASP A 70 2.87 14.70 -17.49
C ASP A 70 2.32 14.20 -18.86
N GLN A 71 3.01 13.26 -19.52
CA GLN A 71 2.51 12.64 -20.75
C GLN A 71 1.26 11.77 -20.53
N ILE A 72 1.24 10.95 -19.47
CA ILE A 72 0.05 10.14 -19.13
C ILE A 72 -1.15 11.03 -18.85
N VAL A 73 -0.96 12.14 -18.14
CA VAL A 73 -2.02 13.12 -17.85
C VAL A 73 -2.53 13.74 -19.14
N GLU A 74 -1.67 14.13 -20.07
CA GLU A 74 -2.09 14.68 -21.37
C GLU A 74 -3.00 13.69 -22.13
N VAL A 75 -2.61 12.41 -22.18
CA VAL A 75 -3.43 11.38 -22.84
C VAL A 75 -4.76 11.16 -22.11
N LEU A 76 -4.77 11.19 -20.77
CA LEU A 76 -5.99 11.06 -19.98
C LEU A 76 -6.91 12.27 -20.12
N LEU A 77 -6.39 13.47 -20.37
CA LEU A 77 -7.19 14.66 -20.68
C LEU A 77 -7.94 14.51 -22.00
N GLU A 78 -7.35 13.82 -22.98
CA GLU A 78 -7.99 13.58 -24.28
C GLU A 78 -8.95 12.39 -24.29
N LYS A 79 -8.55 11.26 -23.69
CA LYS A 79 -9.26 9.97 -23.80
C LYS A 79 -10.10 9.60 -22.57
N GLU A 80 -9.97 10.33 -21.46
CA GLU A 80 -10.58 10.11 -20.13
C GLU A 80 -10.23 8.78 -19.44
N THR A 81 -9.89 7.75 -20.21
CA THR A 81 -9.58 6.39 -19.75
C THR A 81 -8.38 5.84 -20.52
N MET A 82 -7.64 4.95 -19.86
CA MET A 82 -6.45 4.31 -20.42
C MET A 82 -6.37 2.88 -19.88
N THR A 83 -5.99 1.95 -20.74
CA THR A 83 -5.76 0.56 -20.33
C THR A 83 -4.41 0.41 -19.61
N GLY A 84 -4.26 -0.64 -18.80
CA GLY A 84 -2.98 -0.91 -18.13
C GLY A 84 -1.82 -1.17 -19.10
N ASP A 85 -2.10 -1.68 -20.30
CA ASP A 85 -1.10 -1.94 -21.33
C ASP A 85 -0.60 -0.64 -21.96
N GLU A 86 -1.51 0.27 -22.31
CA GLU A 86 -1.16 1.61 -22.80
C GLU A 86 -0.34 2.40 -21.75
N PHE A 87 -0.73 2.33 -20.48
CA PHE A 87 0.00 2.96 -19.39
C PHE A 87 1.44 2.45 -19.26
N ARG A 88 1.63 1.12 -19.32
CA ARG A 88 2.95 0.50 -19.25
C ARG A 88 3.79 0.81 -20.49
N ALA A 89 3.17 0.91 -21.68
CA ALA A 89 3.88 1.28 -22.90
C ALA A 89 4.47 2.69 -22.79
N ILE A 90 3.69 3.66 -22.30
CA ILE A 90 4.18 5.03 -22.07
C ILE A 90 5.28 5.04 -21.00
N LEU A 91 5.06 4.37 -19.85
CA LEU A 91 6.06 4.33 -18.78
C LEU A 91 7.39 3.69 -19.19
N ALA A 92 7.36 2.68 -20.08
CA ALA A 92 8.55 1.98 -20.55
C ALA A 92 9.52 2.89 -21.32
N GLU A 93 9.04 4.03 -21.83
CA GLU A 93 9.89 5.04 -22.49
C GLU A 93 10.77 5.81 -21.48
N PHE A 94 10.35 5.89 -20.21
CA PHE A 94 11.02 6.69 -19.17
C PHE A 94 11.66 5.84 -18.07
N THR A 95 11.23 4.60 -17.89
CA THR A 95 11.74 3.74 -16.81
C THR A 95 11.77 2.26 -17.19
N GLU A 96 12.74 1.52 -16.66
CA GLU A 96 12.78 0.08 -16.80
C GLU A 96 11.70 -0.56 -15.92
N ILE A 97 10.72 -1.20 -16.56
CA ILE A 97 9.67 -1.92 -15.85
C ILE A 97 10.22 -3.27 -15.38
N PRO A 98 10.14 -3.64 -14.09
CA PRO A 98 10.57 -4.95 -13.61
C PRO A 98 9.82 -6.09 -14.31
N LYS A 99 10.49 -7.22 -14.57
CA LYS A 99 9.92 -8.38 -15.31
C LYS A 99 8.61 -8.91 -14.73
N GLU A 100 8.42 -8.82 -13.42
CA GLU A 100 7.18 -9.21 -12.73
C GLU A 100 5.98 -8.35 -13.13
N ASN A 101 6.25 -7.11 -13.55
CA ASN A 101 5.26 -6.14 -14.03
C ASN A 101 5.27 -6.00 -15.56
N GLN A 102 6.20 -6.69 -16.24
CA GLN A 102 6.18 -6.87 -17.69
C GLN A 102 5.13 -7.94 -18.04
N MET A 103 4.53 -7.83 -19.22
CA MET A 103 3.42 -8.66 -19.65
C MET A 103 3.68 -10.17 -19.38
N PRO A 104 2.73 -10.93 -18.80
CA PRO A 104 2.66 -12.33 -19.14
C PRO A 104 2.42 -12.38 -20.65
N GLN A 105 3.33 -12.97 -21.41
CA GLN A 105 3.07 -13.25 -22.82
C GLN A 105 1.73 -13.99 -22.84
N ALA A 106 0.71 -13.38 -23.43
CA ALA A 106 -0.48 -14.13 -23.82
C ALA A 106 0.06 -15.22 -24.74
N THR A 107 0.22 -16.44 -24.22
CA THR A 107 0.38 -17.62 -25.04
C THR A 107 -0.90 -17.70 -25.86
N VAL A 108 -0.84 -17.11 -27.05
CA VAL A 108 -1.80 -17.37 -28.12
C VAL A 108 -1.52 -18.79 -28.53
N SER A 109 -2.13 -19.73 -27.81
CA SER A 109 -2.23 -21.11 -28.22
C SER A 109 -3.17 -21.14 -29.41
N ILE A 110 -2.59 -21.21 -30.62
CA ILE A 110 -3.28 -21.56 -31.87
C ILE A 110 -3.69 -23.03 -31.80
#